data_AF-A0A7V3I3B7-F1
#
_entry.id   AF-A0A7V3I3B7-F1
#
_cell.length_a   1.000
_cell.length_b   1.000
_cell.length_c   1.000
_cell.angle_alpha   90.00
_cell.angle_beta   90.00
_cell.angle_gamma   90.00
#
_symmetry.space_group_name_H-M   'P 1'
#
loop_
_entity.id
_entity.type
_entity.pdbx_description
1 polymer ?
#
loop_
_entity_poly.entity_id
_entity_poly.type
_entity_poly.pdbx_seq_one_letter_code
_entity_poly.pdbx_strand_id
1 'polypeptide(L)'
;WIEDRYYVTWCNKYHGPTIGVAYTHDFRTFHQLENALLPFNRNGVLFPRKINGKYAMLSRPSDNGHTPFGDIFYSESPDLTYWGRHRWVMGRRGAWESTKIGAGPVPIETTEGWLLIYHGVLTSCNGYVYHAGAAILDIDEPWKVLYRAEPYILNPRELYECVGDVPNVTFPCAALADADTGRIAIYYGAADTVTALAFARVDELVEWVKVNSRV
;
A
#
# COMPACT_ATOMS: atom_id res chain seq x y z
N TRP A 1 14.12 -5.71 3.63
CA TRP A 1 15.57 -5.45 3.72
C TRP A 1 15.94 -4.64 2.51
N ILE A 2 16.50 -3.44 2.69
CA ILE A 2 16.99 -2.60 1.58
C ILE A 2 18.47 -2.39 1.86
N GLU A 3 19.32 -2.95 0.99
CA GLU A 3 20.79 -2.94 1.09
C GLU A 3 21.32 -3.67 2.34
N ASP A 4 21.23 -3.08 3.54
CA ASP A 4 21.88 -3.55 4.77
C ASP A 4 20.98 -3.55 6.02
N ARG A 5 19.70 -3.17 5.89
CA ARG A 5 18.78 -3.03 7.03
C ARG A 5 17.31 -3.15 6.67
N TYR A 6 16.47 -3.28 7.69
CA TYR A 6 15.02 -3.18 7.56
C TYR A 6 14.58 -1.73 7.79
N TYR A 7 13.81 -1.18 6.88
CA TYR A 7 13.16 0.11 7.05
C TYR A 7 11.71 -0.08 7.48
N VAL A 8 11.24 0.83 8.34
CA VAL A 8 9.88 0.86 8.86
C VAL A 8 9.29 2.21 8.50
N THR A 9 8.10 2.20 7.91
CA THR A 9 7.31 3.39 7.63
C THR A 9 5.96 3.26 8.32
N TRP A 10 5.47 4.34 8.92
CA TRP A 10 4.19 4.35 9.63
C TRP A 10 3.55 5.73 9.59
N CYS A 11 2.26 5.79 9.89
CA CYS A 11 1.58 7.07 10.12
C CYS A 11 2.04 7.66 11.46
N ASN A 12 2.96 8.62 11.41
CA ASN A 12 3.48 9.32 12.58
C ASN A 12 2.72 10.63 12.83
N LYS A 13 2.67 11.10 14.08
CA LYS A 13 2.00 12.35 14.46
C LYS A 13 3.01 13.49 14.59
N TYR A 14 2.84 14.54 13.80
CA TYR A 14 3.61 15.80 13.91
C TYR A 14 2.72 16.98 13.49
N HIS A 15 1.97 17.57 14.44
CA HIS A 15 0.91 18.57 14.15
C HIS A 15 -0.16 18.12 13.13
N GLY A 16 -0.22 16.82 12.86
CA GLY A 16 -1.05 16.16 11.86
C GLY A 16 -0.45 14.79 11.48
N PRO A 17 -1.21 13.87 10.88
CA PRO A 17 -0.65 12.63 10.34
C PRO A 17 0.37 12.89 9.24
N THR A 18 1.55 12.28 9.35
CA THR A 18 2.58 12.23 8.32
C THR A 18 3.25 10.85 8.27
N ILE A 19 4.28 10.66 7.42
CA ILE A 19 5.03 9.42 7.29
C ILE A 19 6.30 9.49 8.15
N GLY A 20 6.31 8.73 9.25
CA GLY A 20 7.53 8.46 9.99
C GLY A 20 8.39 7.44 9.26
N VAL A 21 9.71 7.57 9.39
CA VAL A 21 10.69 6.63 8.84
C VAL A 21 11.63 6.22 9.95
N ALA A 22 11.96 4.93 10.01
CA ALA A 22 12.96 4.39 10.91
C ALA A 22 13.67 3.21 10.25
N TYR A 23 14.74 2.75 10.86
CA TYR A 23 15.37 1.48 10.49
C TYR A 23 15.75 0.64 11.70
N THR A 24 15.97 -0.64 11.44
CA THR A 24 16.51 -1.61 12.40
C THR A 24 17.35 -2.66 11.67
N HIS A 25 18.33 -3.22 12.36
CA HIS A 25 19.10 -4.38 11.89
C HIS A 25 18.62 -5.68 12.54
N ASP A 26 17.91 -5.60 13.67
CA ASP A 26 17.67 -6.73 14.58
C ASP A 26 16.23 -6.83 15.13
N PHE A 27 15.36 -5.87 14.81
CA PHE A 27 14.01 -5.72 15.37
C PHE A 27 13.97 -5.58 16.90
N ARG A 28 15.08 -5.16 17.52
CA ARG A 28 15.17 -4.84 18.96
C ARG A 28 15.42 -3.35 19.15
N THR A 29 16.37 -2.80 18.40
CA THR A 29 16.67 -1.37 18.42
C THR A 29 16.15 -0.72 17.15
N PHE A 30 15.38 0.35 17.30
CA PHE A 30 14.81 1.12 16.20
C PHE A 30 15.38 2.53 16.21
N HIS A 31 15.96 2.94 15.08
CA HIS A 31 16.54 4.26 14.88
C HIS A 31 15.60 5.09 14.02
N GLN A 32 14.91 6.05 14.64
CA GLN A 32 14.03 6.98 13.94
C GLN A 32 14.83 7.98 13.11
N LEU A 33 14.37 8.23 11.88
CA LEU A 33 14.85 9.26 10.97
C LEU A 33 13.88 10.45 10.94
N GLU A 34 14.18 11.45 10.12
CA GLU A 34 13.24 12.53 9.83
C GLU A 34 11.91 11.99 9.27
N ASN A 35 10.82 12.71 9.55
CA ASN A 35 9.56 12.44 8.84
C ASN A 35 9.77 12.71 7.35
N ALA A 36 9.33 11.80 6.49
CA ALA A 36 9.61 11.90 5.06
C ALA A 36 8.89 13.07 4.39
N LEU A 37 7.69 13.41 4.86
CA LEU A 37 6.80 14.39 4.23
C LEU A 37 6.18 15.32 5.29
N LEU A 38 5.60 16.43 4.85
CA LEU A 38 4.77 17.27 5.71
C LEU A 38 3.38 16.63 5.91
N PRO A 39 2.70 16.89 7.03
CA PRO A 39 1.28 16.62 7.16
C PRO A 39 0.47 17.38 6.09
N PHE A 40 -0.63 16.85 5.58
CA PHE A 40 -1.25 15.57 5.97
C PHE A 40 -0.93 14.45 4.98
N ASN A 41 -0.35 13.35 5.47
CA ASN A 41 -0.01 12.20 4.64
C ASN A 41 -0.10 10.89 5.43
N ARG A 42 -0.51 9.80 4.76
CA ARG A 42 -0.61 8.45 5.32
C ARG A 42 -0.24 7.41 4.25
N ASN A 43 -0.21 6.13 4.63
CA ASN A 43 0.05 5.02 3.71
C ASN A 43 1.41 5.15 2.98
N GLY A 44 2.43 5.57 3.73
CA GLY A 44 3.81 5.57 3.29
C GLY A 44 4.34 4.15 3.19
N VAL A 45 4.82 3.75 2.02
CA VAL A 45 5.35 2.40 1.76
C VAL A 45 6.58 2.50 0.86
N LEU A 46 7.73 2.03 1.35
CA LEU A 46 8.96 1.97 0.56
C LEU A 46 8.92 0.80 -0.43
N PHE A 47 9.50 1.01 -1.61
CA PHE A 47 9.87 -0.09 -2.51
C PHE A 47 11.03 -0.90 -1.90
N PRO A 48 11.13 -2.22 -2.18
CA PRO A 48 12.10 -3.10 -1.52
C PRO A 48 13.54 -2.94 -2.02
N ARG A 49 13.80 -2.04 -2.96
CA ARG A 49 15.14 -1.64 -3.42
C ARG A 49 15.13 -0.22 -3.96
N LYS A 50 16.31 0.33 -4.21
CA LYS A 50 16.46 1.55 -5.00
C LYS A 50 15.99 1.34 -6.44
N ILE A 51 15.40 2.37 -7.02
CA ILE A 51 14.99 2.44 -8.42
C ILE A 51 15.74 3.63 -9.02
N ASN A 52 16.47 3.40 -10.12
CA ASN A 52 17.35 4.42 -10.72
C ASN A 52 18.30 5.09 -9.71
N GLY A 53 18.82 4.30 -8.77
CA GLY A 53 19.76 4.77 -7.73
C GLY A 53 19.12 5.61 -6.61
N LYS A 54 17.79 5.68 -6.51
CA LYS A 54 17.07 6.42 -5.47
C LYS A 54 16.17 5.51 -4.66
N TYR A 55 16.02 5.81 -3.37
CA TYR A 55 14.95 5.22 -2.56
C TYR A 55 13.61 5.73 -3.10
N ALA A 56 12.63 4.85 -3.19
CA ALA A 56 11.31 5.13 -3.72
C ALA A 56 10.25 4.84 -2.67
N MET A 57 9.27 5.74 -2.52
CA MET A 57 8.18 5.60 -1.56
C MET A 57 6.85 5.95 -2.21
N LEU A 58 5.86 5.08 -2.01
CA LEU A 58 4.45 5.41 -2.20
C LEU A 58 3.95 6.16 -0.97
N SER A 59 3.12 7.18 -1.17
CA SER A 59 2.44 7.91 -0.10
C SER A 59 1.06 8.34 -0.55
N ARG A 60 0.27 8.88 0.37
CA ARG A 60 -1.14 9.20 0.11
C ARG A 60 -1.50 10.51 0.80
N PRO A 61 -1.38 11.66 0.09
CA PRO A 61 -1.85 12.95 0.57
C PRO A 61 -3.26 12.84 1.15
N SER A 62 -3.46 13.43 2.32
CA SER A 62 -4.65 13.23 3.14
C SER A 62 -5.10 14.55 3.77
N ASP A 63 -6.00 14.48 4.75
CA ASP A 63 -6.41 15.61 5.59
C ASP A 63 -6.19 15.29 7.09
N ASN A 64 -6.68 16.17 7.96
CA ASN A 64 -6.53 16.03 9.42
C ASN A 64 -7.61 15.14 10.08
N GLY A 65 -8.38 14.37 9.31
CA GLY A 65 -9.50 13.60 9.83
C GLY A 65 -9.76 12.33 9.03
N HIS A 66 -11.05 11.98 8.88
CA HIS A 66 -11.48 10.87 8.05
C HIS A 66 -11.49 11.28 6.58
N THR A 67 -10.32 11.25 5.95
CA THR A 67 -10.11 11.79 4.60
C THR A 67 -11.15 11.28 3.60
N PRO A 68 -11.96 12.14 2.95
CA PRO A 68 -12.97 11.75 1.96
C PRO A 68 -12.42 11.73 0.52
N PHE A 69 -11.10 11.79 0.37
CA PHE A 69 -10.37 11.71 -0.89
C PHE A 69 -9.06 10.93 -0.69
N GLY A 70 -8.37 10.62 -1.78
CA GLY A 70 -7.03 10.07 -1.69
C GLY A 70 -6.59 9.32 -2.93
N ASP A 71 -5.47 9.78 -3.49
CA ASP A 71 -4.75 9.19 -4.60
C ASP A 71 -3.36 8.72 -4.14
N ILE A 72 -2.79 7.74 -4.82
CA ILE A 72 -1.46 7.22 -4.53
C ILE A 72 -0.42 8.03 -5.32
N PHE A 73 0.60 8.50 -4.60
CA PHE A 73 1.72 9.24 -5.17
C PHE A 73 3.04 8.52 -4.91
N TYR A 74 3.95 8.64 -5.85
CA TYR A 74 5.35 8.25 -5.75
C TYR A 74 6.20 9.46 -5.36
N SER A 75 7.22 9.26 -4.53
CA SER A 75 8.30 10.20 -4.27
C SER A 75 9.63 9.45 -4.22
N GLU A 76 10.73 10.14 -4.54
CA GLU A 76 12.06 9.54 -4.44
C GLU A 76 13.02 10.38 -3.61
N SER A 77 14.01 9.71 -3.04
CA SER A 77 15.03 10.31 -2.21
C SER A 77 16.41 9.69 -2.48
N PRO A 78 17.49 10.49 -2.54
CA PRO A 78 18.85 9.96 -2.57
C PRO A 78 19.30 9.37 -1.22
N ASP A 79 18.68 9.77 -0.10
CA ASP A 79 19.25 9.61 1.24
C ASP A 79 18.22 9.33 2.35
N LEU A 80 16.96 9.06 2.00
CA LEU A 80 15.81 8.86 2.89
C LEU A 80 15.39 10.09 3.72
N THR A 81 16.06 11.23 3.54
CA THR A 81 15.78 12.47 4.28
C THR A 81 15.08 13.49 3.39
N TYR A 82 15.65 13.77 2.21
CA TYR A 82 15.09 14.75 1.29
C TYR A 82 14.32 14.05 0.19
N TRP A 83 13.00 14.29 0.15
CA TRP A 83 12.07 13.67 -0.78
C TRP A 83 11.63 14.66 -1.85
N GLY A 84 11.58 14.20 -3.10
CA GLY A 84 11.20 15.04 -4.23
C GLY A 84 10.74 14.25 -5.44
N ARG A 85 10.67 14.93 -6.58
CA ARG A 85 10.24 14.40 -7.88
C ARG A 85 8.93 13.60 -7.76
N HIS A 86 7.96 14.18 -7.07
CA HIS A 86 6.66 13.56 -6.84
C HIS A 86 5.94 13.26 -8.15
N ARG A 87 5.29 12.10 -8.23
CA ARG A 87 4.51 11.65 -9.40
C ARG A 87 3.20 11.07 -8.93
N TRP A 88 2.12 11.42 -9.61
CA TRP A 88 0.84 10.74 -9.43
C TRP A 88 0.94 9.33 -10.02
N VAL A 89 0.55 8.32 -9.25
CA VAL A 89 0.55 6.92 -9.70
C VAL A 89 -0.83 6.58 -10.23
N MET A 90 -1.84 6.71 -9.36
CA MET A 90 -3.24 6.47 -9.69
C MET A 90 -4.16 7.10 -8.66
N GLY A 91 -5.39 7.35 -9.08
CA GLY A 91 -6.47 7.86 -8.23
C GLY A 91 -7.65 6.90 -8.15
N ARG A 92 -8.66 7.31 -7.40
CA ARG A 92 -9.95 6.61 -7.28
C ARG A 92 -10.62 6.37 -8.64
N ARG A 93 -11.33 5.24 -8.78
CA ARG A 93 -12.18 4.91 -9.94
C ARG A 93 -13.58 4.51 -9.45
N GLY A 94 -14.51 4.21 -10.36
CA GLY A 94 -15.89 3.83 -9.99
C GLY A 94 -15.97 2.58 -9.07
N ALA A 95 -17.15 2.36 -8.49
CA ALA A 95 -17.47 1.22 -7.62
C ALA A 95 -16.73 1.19 -6.26
N TRP A 96 -16.03 0.09 -5.95
CA TRP A 96 -15.51 -0.25 -4.62
C TRP A 96 -14.37 0.67 -4.14
N GLU A 97 -13.74 1.39 -5.05
CA GLU A 97 -12.59 2.28 -4.81
C GLU A 97 -12.90 3.76 -5.12
N SER A 98 -14.17 4.14 -5.04
CA SER A 98 -14.70 5.44 -5.50
C SER A 98 -14.47 6.63 -4.59
N THR A 99 -14.13 6.40 -3.31
CA THR A 99 -13.90 7.46 -2.33
C THR A 99 -12.41 7.82 -2.26
N LYS A 100 -11.57 6.81 -2.05
CA LYS A 100 -10.12 6.96 -1.92
C LYS A 100 -9.43 5.61 -2.08
N ILE A 101 -8.14 5.66 -2.41
CA ILE A 101 -7.24 4.51 -2.44
C ILE A 101 -5.95 4.80 -1.69
N GLY A 102 -5.21 3.76 -1.33
CA GLY A 102 -3.88 3.89 -0.74
C GLY A 102 -3.07 2.60 -0.81
N ALA A 103 -1.75 2.73 -0.84
CA ALA A 103 -0.86 1.57 -0.84
C ALA A 103 -1.06 0.72 0.43
N GLY A 104 -0.90 -0.59 0.28
CA GLY A 104 -0.97 -1.56 1.37
C GLY A 104 0.41 -2.16 1.65
N PRO A 105 0.67 -3.43 1.30
CA PRO A 105 1.99 -4.06 1.45
C PRO A 105 3.09 -3.41 0.59
N VAL A 106 4.34 -3.74 0.93
CA VAL A 106 5.52 -3.48 0.10
C VAL A 106 5.29 -4.04 -1.32
N PRO A 107 5.47 -3.24 -2.39
CA PRO A 107 5.34 -3.72 -3.76
C PRO A 107 6.25 -4.92 -4.03
N ILE A 108 5.70 -5.97 -4.64
CA ILE A 108 6.44 -7.20 -4.97
C ILE A 108 7.04 -7.04 -6.37
N GLU A 109 8.35 -7.22 -6.49
CA GLU A 109 9.03 -7.22 -7.78
C GLU A 109 8.69 -8.49 -8.57
N THR A 110 8.25 -8.34 -9.82
CA THR A 110 7.94 -9.46 -10.72
C THR A 110 8.51 -9.18 -12.12
N THR A 111 8.52 -10.17 -13.00
CA THR A 111 8.89 -10.00 -14.41
C THR A 111 7.92 -9.12 -15.20
N GLU A 112 6.72 -8.90 -14.68
CA GLU A 112 5.68 -8.06 -15.30
C GLU A 112 5.71 -6.61 -14.76
N GLY A 113 6.56 -6.34 -13.76
CA GLY A 113 6.63 -5.05 -13.06
C GLY A 113 6.40 -5.20 -11.55
N TRP A 114 6.05 -4.10 -10.89
CA TRP A 114 5.74 -4.08 -9.46
C TRP A 114 4.28 -4.47 -9.22
N LEU A 115 4.05 -5.63 -8.63
CA LEU A 115 2.75 -6.01 -8.11
C LEU A 115 2.46 -5.22 -6.83
N LEU A 116 1.55 -4.24 -6.95
CA LEU A 116 1.05 -3.42 -5.85
C LEU A 116 -0.32 -3.94 -5.40
N ILE A 117 -0.40 -4.46 -4.18
CA ILE A 117 -1.67 -4.66 -3.47
C ILE A 117 -2.01 -3.34 -2.75
N TYR A 118 -3.22 -2.83 -2.98
CA TYR A 118 -3.65 -1.54 -2.46
C TYR A 118 -5.06 -1.65 -1.88
N HIS A 119 -5.43 -0.75 -0.96
CA HIS A 119 -6.81 -0.68 -0.47
C HIS A 119 -7.60 0.38 -1.22
N GLY A 120 -8.91 0.17 -1.29
CA GLY A 120 -9.87 1.09 -1.90
C GLY A 120 -11.15 1.16 -1.09
N VAL A 121 -11.79 2.33 -1.13
CA VAL A 121 -12.91 2.66 -0.26
C VAL A 121 -14.16 3.06 -1.04
N LEU A 122 -15.27 2.44 -0.66
CA LEU A 122 -16.62 2.86 -1.00
C LEU A 122 -17.24 3.59 0.20
N THR A 123 -17.94 4.70 -0.05
CA THR A 123 -18.76 5.36 0.97
C THR A 123 -20.21 4.92 0.78
N SER A 124 -20.72 4.13 1.72
CA SER A 124 -22.15 3.81 1.83
C SER A 124 -22.87 4.91 2.64
N CYS A 125 -24.20 4.80 2.76
CA CYS A 125 -24.97 5.68 3.65
C CYS A 125 -24.57 5.55 5.13
N ASN A 126 -23.94 4.45 5.53
CA ASN A 126 -23.56 4.16 6.92
C ASN A 126 -22.05 4.25 7.17
N GLY A 127 -21.28 4.79 6.23
CA GLY A 127 -19.83 4.95 6.36
C GLY A 127 -19.03 4.17 5.33
N TYR A 128 -17.75 3.94 5.65
CA TYR A 128 -16.78 3.39 4.71
C TYR A 128 -16.78 1.87 4.68
N VAL A 129 -16.53 1.32 3.49
CA VAL A 129 -16.24 -0.10 3.27
C VAL A 129 -14.87 -0.19 2.61
N TYR A 130 -13.90 -0.79 3.30
CA TYR A 130 -12.53 -0.95 2.81
C TYR A 130 -12.35 -2.33 2.19
N HIS A 131 -11.87 -2.35 0.94
CA HIS A 131 -11.55 -3.54 0.18
C HIS A 131 -10.05 -3.52 -0.19
N ALA A 132 -9.53 -4.63 -0.71
CA ALA A 132 -8.21 -4.71 -1.33
C ALA A 132 -8.31 -4.99 -2.83
N GLY A 133 -7.46 -4.36 -3.64
CA GLY A 133 -7.27 -4.63 -5.06
C GLY A 133 -5.78 -4.79 -5.40
N ALA A 134 -5.49 -4.98 -6.68
CA ALA A 134 -4.13 -5.14 -7.17
C ALA A 134 -3.88 -4.42 -8.51
N ALA A 135 -2.68 -3.89 -8.67
CA ALA A 135 -2.18 -3.24 -9.88
C ALA A 135 -0.76 -3.69 -10.17
N ILE A 136 -0.34 -3.58 -11.43
CA ILE A 136 1.03 -3.80 -11.89
C ILE A 136 1.57 -2.46 -12.35
N LEU A 137 2.68 -2.02 -11.75
CA LEU A 137 3.35 -0.76 -12.09
C LEU A 137 4.62 -1.06 -12.89
N ASP A 138 5.02 -0.12 -13.74
CA ASP A 138 6.25 -0.22 -14.50
C ASP A 138 7.49 -0.37 -13.60
N ILE A 139 8.43 -1.23 -13.99
CA ILE A 139 9.58 -1.60 -13.17
C ILE A 139 10.55 -0.45 -12.92
N ASP A 140 10.72 0.45 -13.90
CA ASP A 140 11.69 1.54 -13.90
C ASP A 140 11.03 2.89 -13.56
N GLU A 141 9.76 3.06 -13.91
CA GLU A 141 8.96 4.25 -13.64
C GLU A 141 7.64 3.89 -12.92
N PRO A 142 7.67 3.53 -11.62
CA PRO A 142 6.52 2.93 -10.92
C PRO A 142 5.28 3.81 -10.79
N TRP A 143 5.34 5.07 -11.20
CA TRP A 143 4.17 5.93 -11.35
C TRP A 143 3.37 5.66 -12.63
N LYS A 144 3.86 4.81 -13.53
CA LYS A 144 3.13 4.32 -14.69
C LYS A 144 2.43 3.01 -14.33
N VAL A 145 1.11 3.04 -14.31
CA VAL A 145 0.30 1.83 -14.13
C VAL A 145 0.22 1.09 -15.46
N LEU A 146 0.71 -0.15 -15.50
CA LEU A 146 0.62 -1.03 -16.66
C LEU A 146 -0.72 -1.76 -16.68
N TYR A 147 -1.13 -2.28 -15.52
CA TYR A 147 -2.40 -2.99 -15.35
C TYR A 147 -3.03 -2.62 -14.01
N ARG A 148 -4.36 -2.55 -13.98
CA ARG A 148 -5.12 -2.36 -12.73
C ARG A 148 -6.45 -3.05 -12.85
N ALA A 149 -6.65 -4.06 -12.01
CA ALA A 149 -7.87 -4.83 -11.99
C ALA A 149 -9.07 -3.95 -11.63
N GLU A 150 -10.16 -4.10 -12.38
CA GLU A 150 -11.44 -3.45 -12.04
C GLU A 150 -12.09 -4.05 -10.78
N PRO A 151 -12.13 -5.39 -10.57
CA PRO A 151 -12.68 -5.96 -9.35
C PRO A 151 -11.66 -5.92 -8.19
N TYR A 152 -12.16 -5.93 -6.96
CA TYR A 152 -11.35 -6.16 -5.76
C TYR A 152 -10.85 -7.62 -5.71
N ILE A 153 -9.74 -7.85 -5.01
CA ILE A 153 -9.23 -9.20 -4.70
C ILE A 153 -9.74 -9.70 -3.34
N LEU A 154 -10.16 -8.79 -2.45
CA LEU A 154 -10.72 -9.11 -1.14
C LEU A 154 -11.70 -8.03 -0.70
N ASN A 155 -12.84 -8.41 -0.13
CA ASN A 155 -13.79 -7.50 0.49
C ASN A 155 -14.30 -8.06 1.82
N PRO A 156 -14.78 -7.22 2.76
CA PRO A 156 -15.36 -7.68 4.01
C PRO A 156 -16.59 -8.55 3.76
N ARG A 157 -16.55 -9.79 4.24
CA ARG A 157 -17.66 -10.77 4.18
C ARG A 157 -17.77 -11.56 5.46
N GLU A 158 -16.65 -11.95 6.04
CA GLU A 158 -16.62 -12.76 7.24
C GLU A 158 -16.99 -11.93 8.48
N LEU A 159 -17.50 -12.60 9.51
CA LEU A 159 -17.96 -11.92 10.72
C LEU A 159 -16.87 -11.03 11.34
N TYR A 160 -15.62 -11.51 11.36
CA TYR A 160 -14.47 -10.79 11.90
C TYR A 160 -13.99 -9.60 11.02
N GLU A 161 -14.52 -9.47 9.79
CA GLU A 161 -14.25 -8.35 8.88
C GLU A 161 -15.40 -7.32 8.90
N CYS A 162 -16.62 -7.80 9.13
CA CYS A 162 -17.84 -7.01 9.15
C CYS A 162 -18.18 -6.45 10.55
N VAL A 163 -17.67 -7.06 11.63
CA VAL A 163 -17.97 -6.66 13.02
C VAL A 163 -16.68 -6.47 13.79
N GLY A 164 -16.56 -5.30 14.43
CA GLY A 164 -15.41 -4.90 15.23
C GLY A 164 -15.47 -3.40 15.53
N ASP A 165 -14.34 -2.83 15.95
CA ASP A 165 -14.19 -1.42 16.29
C ASP A 165 -14.51 -0.50 15.09
N VAL A 166 -14.13 -0.91 13.88
CA VAL A 166 -14.53 -0.28 12.61
C VAL A 166 -15.10 -1.33 11.67
N PRO A 167 -16.43 -1.47 11.57
CA PRO A 167 -17.08 -2.44 10.69
C PRO A 167 -16.67 -2.31 9.21
N ASN A 168 -16.67 -3.43 8.50
CA ASN A 168 -16.48 -3.52 7.05
C ASN A 168 -15.09 -3.07 6.58
N VAL A 169 -14.04 -3.63 7.19
CA VAL A 169 -12.65 -3.34 6.83
C VAL A 169 -11.88 -4.62 6.53
N THR A 170 -11.29 -4.70 5.33
CA THR A 170 -10.17 -5.59 5.01
C THR A 170 -8.98 -4.76 4.51
N PHE A 171 -7.96 -4.60 5.36
CA PHE A 171 -6.88 -3.64 5.15
C PHE A 171 -5.49 -4.32 5.06
N PRO A 172 -4.95 -4.57 3.86
CA PRO A 172 -3.70 -5.30 3.70
C PRO A 172 -2.47 -4.44 4.07
N CYS A 173 -1.57 -4.98 4.89
CA CYS A 173 -0.38 -4.27 5.38
C CYS A 173 0.94 -4.97 5.04
N ALA A 174 0.94 -6.30 4.93
CA ALA A 174 2.14 -7.06 4.61
C ALA A 174 1.82 -8.25 3.69
N ALA A 175 2.77 -8.59 2.83
CA ALA A 175 2.72 -9.77 1.99
C ALA A 175 4.08 -10.47 2.03
N LEU A 176 4.08 -11.77 2.35
CA LEU A 176 5.25 -12.63 2.21
C LEU A 176 5.13 -13.37 0.89
N ALA A 177 6.09 -13.19 -0.01
CA ALA A 177 6.14 -13.88 -1.29
C ALA A 177 7.31 -14.87 -1.29
N ASP A 178 7.00 -16.15 -1.46
CA ASP A 178 7.98 -17.23 -1.60
C ASP A 178 8.39 -17.35 -3.07
N ALA A 179 9.61 -16.91 -3.40
CA ALA A 179 10.12 -16.86 -4.76
C ALA A 179 10.22 -18.25 -5.43
N ASP A 180 10.48 -19.30 -4.66
CA ASP A 180 10.69 -20.65 -5.20
C ASP A 180 9.36 -21.28 -5.64
N THR A 181 8.27 -20.96 -4.94
CA THR A 181 6.95 -21.59 -5.18
C THR A 181 5.90 -20.65 -5.74
N GLY A 182 6.14 -19.34 -5.69
CA GLY A 182 5.18 -18.30 -6.04
C GLY A 182 4.07 -18.08 -5.02
N ARG A 183 4.10 -18.72 -3.85
CA ARG A 183 3.05 -18.55 -2.82
C ARG A 183 3.14 -17.16 -2.19
N ILE A 184 1.99 -16.54 -1.96
CA ILE A 184 1.84 -15.27 -1.25
C ILE A 184 0.96 -15.47 -0.02
N ALA A 185 1.44 -15.01 1.13
CA ALA A 185 0.65 -14.87 2.36
C ALA A 185 0.43 -13.38 2.66
N ILE A 186 -0.81 -12.91 2.60
CA ILE A 186 -1.21 -11.51 2.80
C ILE A 186 -1.77 -11.35 4.20
N TYR A 187 -1.12 -10.53 5.02
CA TYR A 187 -1.62 -10.12 6.33
C TYR A 187 -2.46 -8.84 6.19
N TYR A 188 -3.70 -8.90 6.67
CA TYR A 188 -4.61 -7.77 6.63
C TYR A 188 -5.30 -7.56 7.99
N GLY A 189 -5.54 -6.29 8.32
CA GLY A 189 -6.41 -5.91 9.42
C GLY A 189 -7.86 -6.17 9.05
N ALA A 190 -8.62 -6.77 9.96
CA ALA A 190 -10.05 -7.03 9.80
C ALA A 190 -10.83 -6.26 10.87
N ALA A 191 -11.79 -5.45 10.41
CA ALA A 191 -12.64 -4.57 11.21
C ALA A 191 -11.88 -3.65 12.20
N ASP A 192 -10.63 -3.25 11.87
CA ASP A 192 -9.67 -2.58 12.77
C ASP A 192 -9.52 -3.25 14.15
N THR A 193 -9.77 -4.57 14.23
CA THR A 193 -9.87 -5.31 15.49
C THR A 193 -8.89 -6.48 15.57
N VAL A 194 -8.76 -7.25 14.49
CA VAL A 194 -7.89 -8.44 14.44
C VAL A 194 -6.98 -8.44 13.22
N THR A 195 -5.94 -9.26 13.26
CA THR A 195 -5.13 -9.58 12.08
C THR A 195 -5.60 -10.91 11.50
N ALA A 196 -5.87 -10.93 10.20
CA ALA A 196 -6.23 -12.12 9.44
C ALA A 196 -5.26 -12.34 8.28
N LEU A 197 -5.38 -13.49 7.62
CA LEU A 197 -4.43 -13.96 6.61
C LEU A 197 -5.18 -14.50 5.39
N ALA A 198 -4.79 -14.08 4.19
CA ALA A 198 -5.28 -14.59 2.91
C ALA A 198 -4.12 -15.14 2.07
N PHE A 199 -4.38 -16.14 1.25
CA PHE A 199 -3.36 -16.79 0.42
C PHE A 199 -3.65 -16.56 -1.07
N ALA A 200 -2.59 -16.39 -1.84
CA ALA A 200 -2.63 -16.32 -3.30
C ALA A 200 -1.37 -16.96 -3.88
N ARG A 201 -1.32 -17.09 -5.21
CA ARG A 201 -0.09 -17.36 -5.96
C ARG A 201 0.22 -16.18 -6.87
N VAL A 202 1.49 -15.82 -7.00
CA VAL A 202 1.92 -14.63 -7.75
C VAL A 202 1.54 -14.71 -9.22
N ASP A 203 1.69 -15.87 -9.84
CA ASP A 203 1.34 -16.14 -11.24
C ASP A 203 -0.16 -15.98 -11.48
N GLU A 204 -0.98 -16.58 -10.62
CA GLU A 204 -2.44 -16.47 -10.70
C GLU A 204 -2.92 -15.04 -10.48
N LEU A 205 -2.36 -14.34 -9.48
CA LEU A 205 -2.76 -12.97 -9.14
C LEU A 205 -2.34 -11.98 -10.23
N VAL A 206 -1.13 -12.10 -10.77
CA VAL A 206 -0.65 -11.26 -11.87
C VAL A 206 -1.49 -11.48 -13.12
N GLU A 207 -1.76 -12.72 -13.50
CA GLU A 207 -2.60 -13.03 -14.67
C GLU A 207 -4.02 -12.51 -14.47
N TRP A 208 -4.60 -12.71 -13.28
CA TRP A 208 -5.92 -12.20 -12.95
C TRP A 208 -6.00 -10.67 -13.05
N VAL A 209 -4.95 -9.95 -12.60
CA VAL A 209 -4.88 -8.48 -12.73
C VAL A 209 -4.84 -8.06 -14.20
N LYS A 210 -4.07 -8.75 -15.04
CA LYS A 210 -3.95 -8.46 -16.48
C LYS A 210 -5.28 -8.67 -17.21
N VAL A 211 -5.92 -9.81 -16.99
CA VAL A 211 -7.21 -10.18 -17.62
C VAL A 211 -8.34 -9.23 -17.22
N ASN A 212 -8.34 -8.73 -15.98
CA ASN A 212 -9.37 -7.84 -15.47
C ASN A 212 -8.98 -6.35 -15.54
N SER A 213 -7.94 -6.00 -16.29
CA SER A 213 -7.45 -4.63 -16.38
C SER A 213 -8.40 -3.71 -17.17
N ARG A 214 -8.49 -2.46 -16.71
CA ARG A 214 -9.17 -1.35 -17.42
C ARG A 214 -8.26 -0.14 -17.62
N VAL A 215 -6.95 -0.39 -17.68
CA VAL A 215 -5.93 0.62 -18.02
C VAL A 215 -5.41 0.29 -19.40
#